data_AF-A0A917TMY2-F1
#
_entry.id   AF-A0A917TMY2-F1
#
_cell.length_a   1.000
_cell.length_b   1.000
_cell.length_c   1.000
_cell.angle_alpha   90.00
_cell.angle_beta   90.00
_cell.angle_gamma   90.00
#
_symmetry.space_group_name_H-M   'P 1'
#
loop_
_entity.id
_entity.type
_entity.pdbx_description
1 polymer ?
#
loop_
_entity_poly.entity_id
_entity_poly.type
_entity_poly.pdbx_seq_one_letter_code
_entity_poly.pdbx_strand_id
1 'polypeptide(L)'
;MNVTRLADDTTLVESLRLAVPLHLADLLARPAADRDVTARWWAADAARAVGERGDLLQFVDANRNGAKRTRVANTFDQMARGLAALVVMHEPGVDVAGLHWCLRDKCDRCRPARPQPAVTLADINAQLEALDDDYRRLAGLPPYTPPPVEPSPPTPLPAPRRPVTVVNLPEVA
;
A
#
# COMPACT_ATOMS: atom_id res chain seq x y z
N MET A 1 6.69 -8.37 -31.88
CA MET A 1 6.65 -7.70 -30.56
C MET A 1 5.83 -8.57 -29.64
N ASN A 2 6.41 -9.11 -28.57
CA ASN A 2 5.65 -9.81 -27.53
C ASN A 2 4.93 -8.74 -26.71
N VAL A 3 3.60 -8.72 -26.78
CA VAL A 3 2.77 -7.89 -25.89
C VAL A 3 2.71 -8.63 -24.56
N THR A 4 3.52 -8.21 -23.59
CA THR A 4 3.45 -8.72 -22.21
C THR A 4 2.06 -8.40 -21.67
N ARG A 5 1.31 -9.43 -21.25
CA ARG A 5 0.00 -9.18 -20.63
C ARG A 5 0.25 -8.67 -19.21
N LEU A 6 -0.67 -7.87 -18.68
CA LEU A 6 -0.58 -7.39 -17.29
C LEU A 6 -0.42 -8.55 -16.29
N ALA A 7 -1.05 -9.70 -16.57
CA ALA A 7 -0.93 -10.92 -15.76
C ALA A 7 0.48 -11.56 -15.77
N ASP A 8 1.31 -11.23 -16.77
CA ASP A 8 2.67 -11.75 -16.89
C ASP A 8 3.68 -10.85 -16.14
N ASP A 9 3.29 -9.64 -15.76
CA ASP A 9 4.09 -8.73 -14.93
C ASP A 9 3.91 -9.06 -13.45
N THR A 10 4.69 -10.03 -12.98
CA THR A 10 4.62 -10.52 -11.60
C THR A 10 4.85 -9.42 -10.56
N THR A 11 5.70 -8.43 -10.87
CA THR A 11 6.02 -7.36 -9.93
C THR A 11 4.85 -6.39 -9.77
N LEU A 12 4.24 -5.96 -10.88
CA LEU A 12 3.08 -5.09 -10.85
C LEU A 12 1.87 -5.78 -10.19
N VAL A 13 1.62 -7.05 -10.52
CA VAL A 13 0.52 -7.82 -9.92
C VAL A 13 0.70 -8.00 -8.41
N GLU A 14 1.88 -8.41 -7.94
CA GLU A 14 2.12 -8.55 -6.49
C GLU A 14 2.09 -7.19 -5.77
N SER A 15 2.54 -6.12 -6.41
CA SER A 15 2.43 -4.77 -5.84
C SER A 15 0.96 -4.35 -5.68
N LEU A 16 0.11 -4.60 -6.69
CA LEU A 16 -1.32 -4.32 -6.62
C LEU A 16 -2.02 -5.18 -5.55
N ARG A 17 -1.64 -6.45 -5.43
CA ARG A 17 -2.14 -7.37 -4.40
C ARG A 17 -2.00 -6.80 -2.99
N LEU A 18 -0.90 -6.10 -2.71
CA LEU A 18 -0.62 -5.47 -1.41
C LEU A 18 -1.22 -4.07 -1.28
N ALA A 19 -1.16 -3.25 -2.34
CA ALA A 19 -1.56 -1.85 -2.28
C ALA A 19 -3.09 -1.64 -2.26
N VAL A 20 -3.85 -2.42 -3.05
CA VAL A 20 -5.31 -2.25 -3.15
C VAL A 20 -6.02 -2.43 -1.81
N PRO A 21 -5.72 -3.47 -0.99
CA PRO A 21 -6.30 -3.61 0.36
C PRO A 21 -6.02 -2.42 1.29
N LEU A 22 -4.85 -1.79 1.22
CA LEU A 22 -4.52 -0.62 2.05
C LEU A 22 -5.42 0.57 1.71
N HIS A 23 -5.55 0.90 0.43
CA HIS A 23 -6.44 1.98 -0.01
C HIS A 23 -7.92 1.65 0.21
N LEU A 24 -8.30 0.38 0.12
CA LEU A 24 -9.66 -0.06 0.45
C LEU A 24 -9.95 0.17 1.94
N ALA A 25 -9.02 -0.17 2.83
CA ALA A 25 -9.14 0.12 4.26
C ALA A 25 -9.25 1.63 4.54
N ASP A 26 -8.43 2.46 3.88
CA ASP A 26 -8.51 3.92 3.99
C ASP A 26 -9.88 4.46 3.57
N LEU A 27 -10.46 3.90 2.51
CA LEU A 27 -11.76 4.33 1.99
C LEU A 27 -12.90 3.85 2.89
N LEU A 28 -12.81 2.63 3.44
CA LEU A 28 -13.78 2.07 4.40
C LEU A 28 -13.73 2.75 5.78
N ALA A 29 -12.59 3.30 6.18
CA ALA A 29 -12.46 4.07 7.43
C ALA A 29 -13.23 5.41 7.38
N ARG A 30 -13.62 5.88 6.18
CA ARG A 30 -14.36 7.13 6.01
C ARG A 30 -15.85 6.97 6.33
N PRO A 31 -16.53 8.05 6.77
CA PRO A 31 -17.99 8.09 6.83
C PRO A 31 -18.62 7.74 5.48
N ALA A 32 -19.78 7.10 5.49
CA ALA A 32 -20.43 6.60 4.26
C ALA A 32 -20.67 7.72 3.22
N ALA A 33 -21.11 8.91 3.66
CA ALA A 33 -21.35 10.05 2.78
C ALA A 33 -20.06 10.52 2.06
N ASP A 34 -18.93 10.56 2.77
CA ASP A 34 -17.64 10.96 2.20
C ASP A 34 -17.02 9.85 1.36
N ARG A 35 -17.27 8.60 1.73
CA ARG A 35 -16.74 7.40 1.07
C ARG A 35 -17.16 7.36 -0.40
N ASP A 36 -18.45 7.54 -0.68
CA ASP A 36 -19.00 7.45 -2.03
C ASP A 36 -18.46 8.56 -2.94
N VAL A 37 -18.32 9.77 -2.40
CA VAL A 37 -17.74 10.91 -3.13
C VAL A 37 -16.26 10.65 -3.41
N THR A 38 -15.52 10.19 -2.39
CA THR A 38 -14.09 9.87 -2.50
C THR A 38 -13.85 8.73 -3.51
N ALA A 39 -14.68 7.69 -3.48
CA ALA A 39 -14.58 6.55 -4.40
C ALA A 39 -14.76 6.99 -5.85
N ARG A 40 -15.81 7.77 -6.14
CA ARG A 40 -16.03 8.31 -7.50
C ARG A 40 -14.86 9.16 -7.97
N TRP A 41 -14.31 9.99 -7.10
CA TRP A 41 -13.15 10.82 -7.42
C TRP A 41 -11.90 9.97 -7.71
N TRP A 42 -11.59 8.98 -6.86
CA TRP A 42 -10.47 8.05 -7.06
C TRP A 42 -10.61 7.24 -8.36
N ALA A 43 -11.81 6.72 -8.64
CA ALA A 43 -12.05 5.97 -9.87
C ALA A 43 -11.83 6.85 -11.13
N ALA A 44 -12.31 8.09 -11.11
CA ALA A 44 -12.11 9.03 -12.22
C ALA A 44 -10.64 9.45 -12.38
N ASP A 45 -9.94 9.75 -11.29
CA ASP A 45 -8.53 10.14 -11.32
C ASP A 45 -7.64 8.97 -11.79
N ALA A 46 -7.94 7.75 -11.36
CA ALA A 46 -7.28 6.53 -11.81
C ALA A 46 -7.49 6.27 -13.31
N ALA A 47 -8.73 6.38 -13.80
CA ALA A 47 -9.05 6.20 -15.22
C ALA A 47 -8.26 7.19 -16.09
N ARG A 48 -8.20 8.46 -15.67
CA ARG A 48 -7.41 9.49 -16.34
C ARG A 48 -5.91 9.16 -16.30
N ALA A 49 -5.38 8.81 -15.13
CA ALA A 49 -3.97 8.48 -14.95
C ALA A 49 -3.53 7.29 -15.80
N VAL A 50 -4.29 6.21 -15.80
CA VAL A 50 -4.00 5.01 -16.61
C VAL A 50 -4.18 5.30 -18.10
N GLY A 51 -5.19 6.08 -18.49
CA GLY A 51 -5.39 6.47 -19.89
C GLY A 51 -4.25 7.32 -20.44
N GLU A 52 -3.69 8.22 -19.63
CA GLU A 52 -2.60 9.12 -20.04
C GLU A 52 -1.21 8.46 -19.93
N ARG A 53 -1.01 7.59 -18.94
CA ARG A 53 0.33 7.17 -18.46
C ARG A 53 0.45 5.68 -18.14
N GLY A 54 -0.55 4.87 -18.48
CA GLY A 54 -0.56 3.43 -18.15
C GLY A 54 0.58 2.64 -18.79
N ASP A 55 1.11 3.11 -19.92
CA ASP A 55 2.32 2.59 -20.56
C ASP A 55 3.55 2.67 -19.65
N LEU A 56 3.62 3.67 -18.78
CA LEU A 56 4.69 3.80 -17.79
C LEU A 56 4.72 2.65 -16.78
N LEU A 57 3.59 1.96 -16.56
CA LEU A 57 3.54 0.80 -15.67
C LEU A 57 4.14 -0.45 -16.31
N GLN A 58 4.20 -0.52 -17.65
CA GLN A 58 4.63 -1.72 -18.39
C GLN A 58 6.03 -1.58 -19.00
N PHE A 59 6.44 -0.37 -19.38
CA PHE A 59 7.62 -0.15 -20.23
C PHE A 59 8.71 0.72 -19.59
N VAL A 60 8.68 0.92 -18.26
CA VAL A 60 9.71 1.73 -17.62
C VAL A 60 10.96 0.92 -17.36
N ASP A 61 12.01 1.25 -18.12
CA ASP A 61 13.39 0.94 -17.76
C ASP A 61 13.68 1.53 -16.37
N ALA A 62 13.92 0.66 -15.39
CA ALA A 62 14.24 1.01 -13.99
C ALA A 62 15.47 1.93 -13.85
N ASN A 63 16.21 2.16 -14.94
CA ASN A 63 17.58 2.68 -14.94
C ASN A 63 17.78 4.10 -15.49
N ARG A 64 16.73 4.89 -15.80
CA ARG A 64 16.94 6.27 -16.29
C ARG A 64 15.93 7.30 -15.72
N ASN A 65 16.41 8.12 -14.80
CA ASN A 65 15.85 9.39 -14.28
C ASN A 65 14.77 9.31 -13.17
N GLY A 66 15.04 9.97 -12.03
CA GLY A 66 14.14 10.06 -10.88
C GLY A 66 12.77 10.67 -11.17
N ALA A 67 12.66 11.62 -12.10
CA ALA A 67 11.39 12.19 -12.52
C ALA A 67 10.44 11.17 -13.18
N LYS A 68 10.98 10.13 -13.84
CA LYS A 68 10.17 9.03 -14.39
C LYS A 68 9.68 8.11 -13.28
N ARG A 69 10.52 7.82 -12.26
CA ARG A 69 10.14 7.01 -11.09
C ARG A 69 8.97 7.61 -10.33
N THR A 70 8.98 8.93 -10.09
CA THR A 70 7.85 9.62 -9.42
C THR A 70 6.56 9.49 -10.22
N ARG A 71 6.61 9.56 -11.56
CA ARG A 71 5.42 9.41 -12.41
C ARG A 71 4.89 7.99 -12.39
N VAL A 72 5.76 6.98 -12.41
CA VAL A 72 5.35 5.57 -12.26
C VAL A 72 4.68 5.37 -10.90
N ALA A 73 5.33 5.79 -9.82
CA ALA A 73 4.81 5.62 -8.47
C ALA A 73 3.45 6.30 -8.30
N ASN A 74 3.29 7.52 -8.82
CA ASN A 74 2.01 8.23 -8.80
C ASN A 74 0.94 7.50 -9.64
N THR A 75 1.28 7.06 -10.86
CA THR A 75 0.33 6.33 -11.72
C THR A 75 -0.09 5.00 -11.08
N PHE A 76 0.84 4.31 -10.41
CA PHE A 76 0.58 3.09 -9.66
C PHE A 76 -0.35 3.34 -8.46
N ASP A 77 -0.05 4.34 -7.62
CA ASP A 77 -0.89 4.71 -6.47
C ASP A 77 -2.30 5.12 -6.92
N GLN A 78 -2.41 5.90 -7.99
CA GLN A 78 -3.70 6.26 -8.60
C GLN A 78 -4.46 5.02 -9.09
N MET A 79 -3.79 4.09 -9.77
CA MET A 79 -4.40 2.83 -10.20
C MET A 79 -4.90 2.01 -9.00
N ALA A 80 -4.07 1.83 -7.97
CA ALA A 80 -4.44 1.06 -6.79
C ALA A 80 -5.63 1.67 -6.03
N ARG A 81 -5.68 2.99 -5.89
CA ARG A 81 -6.84 3.72 -5.34
C ARG A 81 -8.09 3.57 -6.20
N GLY A 82 -7.94 3.64 -7.52
CA GLY A 82 -9.04 3.42 -8.45
C GLY A 82 -9.65 2.03 -8.30
N LEU A 83 -8.81 0.99 -8.19
CA LEU A 83 -9.28 -0.38 -7.97
C LEU A 83 -10.00 -0.51 -6.62
N ALA A 84 -9.43 0.05 -5.54
CA ALA A 84 -10.10 0.07 -4.24
C ALA A 84 -11.47 0.78 -4.30
N ALA A 85 -11.56 1.89 -5.01
CA ALA A 85 -12.81 2.61 -5.21
C ALA A 85 -13.84 1.77 -6.00
N LEU A 86 -13.41 1.10 -7.06
CA LEU A 86 -14.28 0.21 -7.85
C LEU A 86 -14.84 -0.95 -7.01
N VAL A 87 -14.06 -1.49 -6.07
CA VAL A 87 -14.53 -2.54 -5.14
C VAL A 87 -15.69 -2.03 -4.28
N VAL A 88 -15.66 -0.78 -3.84
CA VAL A 88 -16.75 -0.17 -3.06
C VAL A 88 -17.96 0.17 -3.93
N MET A 89 -17.73 0.54 -5.18
CA MET A 89 -18.78 0.97 -6.10
C MET A 89 -19.50 -0.18 -6.81
N HIS A 90 -18.90 -1.36 -6.90
CA HIS A 90 -19.42 -2.47 -7.71
C HIS A 90 -19.51 -3.79 -6.95
N GLU A 91 -20.68 -4.40 -6.96
CA GLU A 91 -20.86 -5.81 -6.62
C GLU A 91 -20.81 -6.68 -7.90
N PRO A 92 -20.14 -7.85 -7.90
CA PRO A 92 -19.62 -8.59 -6.74
C PRO A 92 -18.19 -8.22 -6.28
N GLY A 93 -17.53 -7.28 -6.94
CA GLY A 93 -16.13 -6.91 -6.71
C GLY A 93 -15.42 -6.59 -8.02
N VAL A 94 -14.09 -6.64 -8.02
CA VAL A 94 -13.25 -6.29 -9.16
C VAL A 94 -12.22 -7.38 -9.40
N ASP A 95 -12.12 -7.84 -10.66
CA ASP A 95 -11.15 -8.81 -11.13
C ASP A 95 -10.11 -8.14 -12.04
N VAL A 96 -8.83 -8.18 -11.67
CA VAL A 96 -7.72 -7.65 -12.50
C VAL A 96 -6.52 -8.56 -12.42
N ALA A 97 -5.99 -8.96 -13.58
CA ALA A 97 -4.75 -9.72 -13.70
C ALA A 97 -4.69 -10.99 -12.82
N GLY A 98 -5.83 -11.68 -12.66
CA GLY A 98 -5.93 -12.89 -11.83
C GLY A 98 -6.11 -12.64 -10.34
N LEU A 99 -6.19 -11.37 -9.91
CA LEU A 99 -6.56 -10.96 -8.56
C LEU A 99 -8.03 -10.58 -8.51
N HIS A 100 -8.67 -10.88 -7.38
CA HIS A 100 -10.05 -10.49 -7.10
C HIS A 100 -10.11 -9.75 -5.77
N TRP A 101 -10.78 -8.60 -5.74
CA TRP A 101 -11.07 -7.85 -4.52
C TRP A 101 -12.56 -7.58 -4.39
N CYS A 102 -13.08 -7.67 -3.16
CA CYS A 102 -14.49 -7.68 -2.86
C CYS A 102 -14.75 -7.20 -1.41
N LEU A 103 -15.96 -6.72 -1.11
CA LEU A 103 -16.39 -6.39 0.26
C LEU A 103 -17.07 -7.56 0.99
N ARG A 104 -17.27 -8.69 0.31
CA ARG A 104 -17.97 -9.84 0.89
C ARG A 104 -17.09 -10.54 1.92
N ASP A 105 -17.63 -10.71 3.12
CA ASP A 105 -17.02 -11.59 4.11
C ASP A 105 -16.98 -13.03 3.54
N LYS A 106 -15.82 -13.68 3.65
CA LYS A 106 -15.58 -15.07 3.17
C LYS A 106 -15.84 -15.31 1.68
N CYS A 107 -15.34 -14.44 0.80
CA CYS A 107 -15.40 -14.69 -0.64
C CYS A 107 -14.33 -15.70 -1.10
N ASP A 108 -14.77 -16.80 -1.73
CA ASP A 108 -13.89 -17.86 -2.27
C ASP A 108 -12.91 -17.35 -3.34
N ARG A 109 -13.27 -16.26 -4.05
CA ARG A 109 -12.42 -15.64 -5.08
C ARG A 109 -11.39 -14.68 -4.49
N CYS A 110 -11.70 -14.06 -3.35
CA CYS A 110 -10.76 -13.19 -2.63
C CYS A 110 -9.63 -14.02 -1.97
N ARG A 111 -9.75 -15.37 -1.96
CA ARG A 111 -8.67 -16.30 -1.62
C ARG A 111 -7.76 -16.47 -2.85
N PRO A 112 -6.44 -16.22 -2.74
CA PRO A 112 -5.53 -16.47 -3.85
C PRO A 112 -5.57 -17.95 -4.24
N ALA A 113 -5.54 -18.25 -5.55
CA ALA A 113 -5.55 -19.62 -6.09
C ALA A 113 -4.35 -20.49 -5.65
N ARG A 114 -3.39 -19.93 -4.90
CA ARG A 114 -2.39 -20.66 -4.11
C ARG A 114 -2.22 -19.99 -2.74
N PRO A 115 -2.10 -20.76 -1.64
CA PRO A 115 -1.46 -20.24 -0.45
C PRO A 115 -0.03 -19.83 -0.85
N GLN A 116 0.25 -18.53 -0.85
CA GLN A 116 1.63 -18.09 -0.78
C GLN A 116 2.15 -18.51 0.60
N PRO A 117 3.39 -19.01 0.72
CA PRO A 117 3.98 -19.25 2.04
C PRO A 117 3.86 -17.96 2.86
N ALA A 118 3.52 -18.09 4.15
CA ALA A 118 3.41 -16.94 5.03
C ALA A 118 4.76 -16.23 5.06
N VAL A 119 4.84 -15.06 4.42
CA VAL A 119 6.03 -14.21 4.45
C VAL A 119 6.16 -13.66 5.86
N THR A 120 7.24 -14.03 6.55
CA THR A 120 7.54 -13.56 7.89
C THR A 120 8.23 -12.20 7.85
N LEU A 121 8.26 -11.48 8.98
CA LEU A 121 9.05 -10.25 9.10
C LEU A 121 10.54 -10.50 8.81
N ALA A 122 11.04 -11.70 9.08
CA ALA A 122 12.40 -12.10 8.75
C ALA A 122 12.61 -12.22 7.23
N ASP A 123 11.62 -12.73 6.49
CA ASP A 123 11.68 -12.83 5.03
C ASP A 123 11.66 -11.44 4.38
N ILE A 124 10.86 -10.51 4.93
CA ILE A 124 10.82 -9.11 4.48
C ILE A 124 12.17 -8.44 4.73
N ASN A 125 12.73 -8.58 5.93
CA ASN A 125 14.02 -7.99 6.27
C ASN A 125 15.14 -8.54 5.39
N ALA A 126 15.18 -9.86 5.14
CA ALA A 126 16.16 -10.49 4.27
C ALA A 126 16.05 -10.00 2.81
N GLN A 127 14.82 -9.78 2.32
CA GLN A 127 14.62 -9.21 0.99
C GLN A 127 15.06 -7.75 0.90
N LEU A 128 14.78 -6.94 1.93
CA LEU A 128 15.23 -5.55 1.99
C LEU A 128 16.76 -5.44 2.05
N GLU A 129 17.41 -6.30 2.84
CA GLU A 129 18.87 -6.39 2.92
C GLU A 129 19.48 -6.77 1.55
N ALA A 130 18.92 -7.78 0.88
CA ALA A 130 19.37 -8.19 -0.45
C ALA A 130 19.22 -7.08 -1.49
N LEU A 131 18.12 -6.31 -1.45
CA LEU A 131 17.89 -5.18 -2.33
C LEU A 131 18.86 -4.02 -2.06
N ASP A 132 19.17 -3.75 -0.80
CA ASP A 132 20.13 -2.71 -0.40
C ASP A 132 21.57 -3.08 -0.84
N ASP A 133 21.94 -4.36 -0.72
CA ASP A 133 23.23 -4.87 -1.19
C ASP A 133 23.40 -4.79 -2.71
N ASP A 134 22.37 -5.19 -3.47
CA ASP A 134 22.40 -5.09 -4.93
C ASP A 134 22.44 -3.62 -5.39
N TYR A 135 21.70 -2.73 -4.72
CA TYR A 135 21.78 -1.30 -4.96
C TYR A 135 23.20 -0.76 -4.73
N ARG A 136 23.85 -1.14 -3.62
CA ARG A 136 25.22 -0.69 -3.34
C ARG A 136 26.25 -1.22 -4.33
N ARG A 137 26.13 -2.49 -4.75
CA ARG A 137 26.99 -3.04 -5.81
C ARG A 137 26.87 -2.25 -7.11
N LEU A 138 25.64 -1.95 -7.53
CA LEU A 138 25.39 -1.15 -8.73
C LEU A 138 25.91 0.29 -8.60
N ALA A 139 25.88 0.86 -7.39
CA ALA A 139 26.36 2.20 -7.10
C ALA A 139 27.87 2.29 -6.79
N GLY A 140 28.60 1.16 -6.75
CA GLY A 140 30.01 1.12 -6.37
C GLY A 140 30.26 1.50 -4.90
N LEU A 141 29.26 1.34 -4.03
CA LEU A 141 29.33 1.64 -2.61
C LEU A 141 29.79 0.41 -1.81
N PRO A 142 30.51 0.59 -0.69
CA PRO A 142 30.85 -0.53 0.20
C PRO A 142 29.59 -1.15 0.83
N PRO A 143 29.60 -2.43 1.22
CA PRO A 143 28.47 -3.09 1.89
C PRO A 143 27.93 -2.30 3.09
N TYR A 144 26.62 -2.43 3.40
CA TYR A 144 26.11 -1.83 4.63
C TYR A 144 26.80 -2.47 5.83
N THR A 145 27.29 -1.65 6.73
CA THR A 145 27.47 -2.06 8.11
C THR A 145 26.51 -1.22 8.94
N PRO A 146 25.45 -1.83 9.50
CA PRO A 146 24.57 -1.09 10.40
C PRO A 146 25.41 -0.52 11.54
N PRO A 147 25.18 0.73 11.95
CA PRO A 147 25.84 1.26 13.12
C PRO A 147 25.52 0.37 14.32
N PRO A 148 26.45 0.22 15.28
CA PRO A 148 26.17 -0.51 16.51
C PRO A 148 24.91 0.08 17.14
N VAL A 149 23.96 -0.80 17.49
CA VAL A 149 22.74 -0.40 18.18
C VAL A 149 23.15 0.09 19.57
N GLU A 150 23.29 1.40 19.73
CA GLU A 150 23.40 1.98 21.06
C GLU A 150 22.12 1.64 21.83
N PRO A 151 22.22 1.05 23.04
CA PRO A 151 21.05 0.81 23.85
C PRO A 151 20.36 2.16 24.08
N SER A 152 19.12 2.28 23.59
CA SER A 152 18.32 3.47 23.84
C SER A 152 18.24 3.70 25.34
N PRO A 153 18.43 4.94 25.84
CA PRO A 153 18.29 5.22 27.25
C PRO A 153 16.89 4.78 27.70
N PRO A 154 16.77 4.18 28.90
CA PRO A 154 15.48 3.75 29.40
C PRO A 154 14.51 4.93 29.37
N THR A 155 13.36 4.74 28.72
CA THR A 155 12.31 5.75 28.67
C THR A 155 11.92 6.09 30.11
N PRO A 156 11.99 7.38 30.52
CA PRO A 156 11.61 7.75 31.88
C PRO A 156 10.15 7.37 32.11
N LEU A 157 9.90 6.66 33.20
CA LEU A 157 8.56 6.29 33.62
C LEU A 157 7.69 7.54 33.71
N PRO A 158 6.43 7.50 33.22
CA PRO A 158 5.53 8.64 33.35
C PRO A 158 5.36 9.00 34.82
N ALA A 159 5.53 10.29 35.15
CA ALA A 159 5.34 10.79 36.50
C ALA A 159 3.96 10.39 37.05
N PRO A 160 3.84 10.07 38.35
CA PRO A 160 2.56 9.75 38.96
C PRO A 160 1.58 10.91 38.72
N ARG A 161 0.45 10.60 38.07
CA ARG A 161 -0.62 11.57 37.86
C ARG A 161 -1.07 12.09 39.22
N ARG A 162 -1.08 13.41 39.41
CA ARG A 162 -1.66 14.04 40.61
C ARG A 162 -3.11 13.56 40.77
N PRO A 163 -3.58 13.26 41.99
CA PRO A 163 -4.97 12.93 42.22
C PRO A 163 -5.85 14.08 41.73
N VAL A 164 -6.83 13.75 40.90
CA VAL A 164 -7.84 14.70 40.41
C VAL A 164 -8.74 15.03 41.60
N THR A 165 -8.66 16.25 42.11
CA THR A 165 -9.64 16.78 43.04
C THR A 165 -10.94 16.99 42.28
N VAL A 166 -11.93 16.12 42.51
CA VAL A 166 -13.30 16.30 42.02
C VAL A 166 -13.89 17.49 42.79
N VAL A 167 -14.03 18.63 42.14
CA VAL A 167 -14.79 19.77 42.67
C VAL A 167 -16.25 19.51 42.32
N ASN A 168 -17.07 19.17 43.31
CA ASN A 168 -18.52 19.11 43.15
C ASN A 168 -19.05 20.51 42.86
N LEU A 169 -19.66 20.69 41.69
CA LEU A 169 -20.47 21.86 41.37
C LEU A 169 -21.81 21.78 42.13
N PRO A 170 -22.32 22.87 42.71
CA PRO A 170 -23.62 22.86 43.36
C PRO A 170 -24.74 22.72 42.33
N GLU A 171 -25.69 21.84 42.62
CA GLU A 171 -26.96 21.71 41.89
C GLU A 171 -27.74 23.03 41.99
N VAL A 172 -28.12 23.56 40.84
CA VAL A 172 -29.03 24.71 40.75
C VAL A 172 -30.45 24.16 40.85
N ALA A 173 -31.15 24.57 41.91
CA ALA A 173 -32.57 24.33 42.13
C ALA A 173 -33.45 25.32 41.34
#